data_AF-A0AA96VFV5-F1
#
_entry.id   AF-A0AA96VFV5-F1
#
_cell.length_a   1.000
_cell.length_b   1.000
_cell.length_c   1.000
_cell.angle_alpha   90.00
_cell.angle_beta   90.00
_cell.angle_gamma   90.00
#
_symmetry.space_group_name_H-M   'P 1'
#
loop_
_entity.id
_entity.type
_entity.pdbx_description
1 polymer ?
#
loop_
_entity_poly.entity_id
_entity_poly.type
_entity_poly.pdbx_seq_one_letter_code
_entity_poly.pdbx_strand_id
1 'polypeptide(L)'
;MKMKKFLLLFSVVLLTACKSGEVKQEKAVTSQSSSQATSSSTTSSQSETKTVEVDYSSYQKVIDRYQASLGLELSALNRDEVSSLLYGIKQYPTVYTGAYYVQNDFDKDGVDELALALSTSSQFVLIDLYTVGNDGQLIRLVDQFRQQGPEIGEKVTLWPLEDGSYSLETAGSFRNYKYDSTAGQLTLQAEGATNPSSATVVDLSTLSWTKLEKVVAVQENTSAPTIDMQGLLAGDFSTIAGTWANAKGTVLVIDSSGKVTNEEDSDLTIREIDSNGIAVGGYSFGMYGAGLRVIPAGVAIEFTYTGETDLSDTTKNRLFISQGLLSAEEVANEVFYKQD
;
A
#
# COMPACT_ATOMS: atom_id res chain seq x y z
N MET A 1 51.31 -22.04 16.75
CA MET A 1 52.08 -22.14 18.03
C MET A 1 52.81 -20.81 18.18
N LYS A 2 52.67 -19.96 19.20
CA LYS A 2 52.30 -20.15 20.62
C LYS A 2 51.45 -18.95 21.09
N MET A 3 50.41 -19.28 21.84
CA MET A 3 49.70 -18.38 22.74
C MET A 3 50.66 -17.90 23.84
N LYS A 4 50.52 -16.64 24.29
CA LYS A 4 50.97 -16.24 25.63
C LYS A 4 49.81 -15.56 26.35
N LYS A 5 49.30 -16.29 27.35
CA LYS A 5 48.38 -15.85 28.38
C LYS A 5 49.00 -14.66 29.14
N PHE A 6 48.20 -13.65 29.47
CA PHE A 6 48.53 -12.77 30.59
C PHE A 6 47.35 -12.66 31.54
N LEU A 7 47.72 -12.59 32.81
CA LEU A 7 46.99 -12.95 34.00
C LEU A 7 46.21 -11.75 34.54
N LEU A 8 45.00 -12.01 35.06
CA LEU A 8 44.17 -11.11 35.86
C LEU A 8 44.88 -10.72 37.17
N LEU A 9 44.77 -9.44 37.56
CA LEU A 9 44.99 -9.00 38.94
C LEU A 9 43.97 -7.91 39.29
N PHE A 10 43.10 -8.27 40.23
CA PHE A 10 42.09 -7.46 40.91
C PHE A 10 42.76 -6.38 41.77
N SER A 11 42.17 -5.19 41.85
CA SER A 11 42.34 -4.30 43.01
C SER A 11 41.12 -3.40 43.16
N VAL A 12 40.32 -3.74 44.18
CA VAL A 12 39.29 -2.90 44.78
C VAL A 12 39.97 -1.95 45.76
N VAL A 13 39.70 -0.65 45.67
CA VAL A 13 39.90 0.30 46.76
C VAL A 13 38.64 1.17 46.84
N LEU A 14 37.81 0.92 47.87
CA LEU A 14 36.94 1.94 48.44
C LEU A 14 37.78 2.82 49.36
N LEU A 15 37.55 4.14 49.34
CA LEU A 15 37.62 4.99 50.53
C LEU A 15 36.87 6.30 50.32
N THR A 16 35.84 6.45 51.13
CA THR A 16 35.08 7.64 51.51
C THR A 16 35.95 8.73 52.14
N ALA A 17 35.65 10.01 51.88
CA ALA A 17 35.55 11.04 52.92
C ALA A 17 35.01 12.37 52.37
N CYS A 18 34.03 12.91 53.09
CA CYS A 18 33.43 14.24 52.94
C CYS A 18 34.29 15.35 53.56
N LYS A 19 34.13 16.59 53.08
CA LYS A 19 34.30 17.85 53.84
C LYS A 19 33.47 18.94 53.13
N SER A 20 32.34 19.39 53.68
CA SER A 20 32.16 20.55 54.60
C SER A 20 32.86 21.82 54.11
N GLY A 21 32.23 22.99 53.97
CA GLY A 21 30.87 23.46 54.27
C GLY A 21 30.85 25.00 54.27
N GLU A 22 29.65 25.60 54.18
CA GLU A 22 29.26 26.95 54.66
C GLU A 22 27.74 27.06 54.41
N VAL A 23 26.83 26.75 55.36
CA VAL A 23 26.22 27.56 56.46
C VAL A 23 25.78 28.96 55.99
N LYS A 24 24.50 29.32 55.92
CA LYS A 24 23.56 29.77 56.99
C LYS A 24 22.17 29.96 56.33
N GLN A 25 20.99 29.86 56.94
CA GLN A 25 20.51 29.62 58.31
C GLN A 25 18.99 29.30 58.24
N GLU A 26 18.56 28.36 59.09
CA GLU A 26 17.27 28.13 59.80
C GLU A 26 16.03 29.01 59.49
N LYS A 27 14.78 28.51 59.51
CA LYS A 27 14.03 27.82 60.60
C LYS A 27 12.72 27.25 59.99
N ALA A 28 12.31 25.97 60.08
CA ALA A 28 11.68 25.22 61.20
C ALA A 28 10.43 25.96 61.78
N VAL A 29 9.18 25.47 61.88
CA VAL A 29 8.54 24.19 62.32
C VAL A 29 6.99 24.40 62.14
N THR A 30 6.23 23.56 61.43
CA THR A 30 5.34 22.44 61.88
C THR A 30 3.85 22.79 62.20
N SER A 31 2.98 22.02 61.52
CA SER A 31 1.64 21.46 61.86
C SER A 31 0.35 22.29 62.06
N GLN A 32 -0.63 21.91 61.22
CA GLN A 32 -2.04 21.52 61.48
C GLN A 32 -3.17 22.54 61.78
N SER A 33 -4.08 22.59 60.78
CA SER A 33 -5.53 22.28 60.84
C SER A 33 -6.60 23.39 60.95
N SER A 34 -7.50 23.30 59.96
CA SER A 34 -8.95 23.59 59.92
C SER A 34 -9.50 24.99 59.62
N SER A 35 -10.19 25.03 58.46
CA SER A 35 -11.44 25.72 58.07
C SER A 35 -11.56 27.25 58.25
N GLN A 36 -11.78 27.98 57.15
CA GLN A 36 -13.11 28.35 56.62
C GLN A 36 -12.99 29.13 55.30
N ALA A 37 -14.05 29.10 54.51
CA ALA A 37 -14.15 29.53 53.12
C ALA A 37 -14.02 31.04 52.88
N THR A 38 -13.39 31.42 51.76
CA THR A 38 -13.68 32.67 51.05
C THR A 38 -13.51 32.46 49.55
N SER A 39 -14.56 32.78 48.80
CA SER A 39 -14.69 32.68 47.35
C SER A 39 -13.75 33.63 46.61
N SER A 40 -13.09 33.14 45.55
CA SER A 40 -12.56 34.00 44.49
C SER A 40 -12.44 33.22 43.17
N SER A 41 -13.39 33.49 42.28
CA SER A 41 -13.35 33.42 40.82
C SER A 41 -12.28 32.53 40.16
N THR A 42 -12.74 31.36 39.69
CA THR A 42 -12.05 30.54 38.70
C THR A 42 -12.01 31.29 37.37
N THR A 43 -10.84 31.80 36.97
CA THR A 43 -10.56 32.05 35.56
C THR A 43 -10.26 30.70 34.94
N SER A 44 -11.27 30.09 34.31
CA SER A 44 -11.07 28.92 33.46
C SER A 44 -10.32 29.36 32.21
N SER A 45 -9.00 29.20 32.22
CA SER A 45 -8.23 29.17 30.99
C SER A 45 -8.59 27.88 30.26
N GLN A 46 -9.59 27.95 29.37
CA GLN A 46 -9.77 26.96 28.33
C GLN A 46 -8.54 27.05 27.42
N SER A 47 -7.63 26.10 27.59
CA SER A 47 -6.63 25.81 26.57
C SER A 47 -7.37 25.23 25.38
N GLU A 48 -7.64 26.05 24.37
CA GLU A 48 -8.03 25.56 23.04
C GLU A 48 -6.85 24.75 22.50
N THR A 49 -6.98 23.43 22.51
CA THR A 49 -6.14 22.55 21.69
C THR A 49 -6.42 22.93 20.24
N LYS A 50 -5.46 23.61 19.60
CA LYS A 50 -5.43 23.71 18.15
C LYS A 50 -5.34 22.29 17.61
N THR A 51 -6.47 21.74 17.16
CA THR A 51 -6.49 20.58 16.27
C THR A 51 -5.79 21.02 14.99
N VAL A 52 -4.57 20.53 14.77
CA VAL A 52 -3.89 20.65 13.49
C VAL A 52 -4.74 19.84 12.51
N GLU A 53 -5.34 20.50 11.54
CA GLU A 53 -6.00 19.81 10.42
C GLU A 53 -4.89 19.19 9.58
N VAL A 54 -4.60 17.90 9.82
CA VAL A 54 -3.55 17.17 9.11
C VAL A 54 -4.04 16.89 7.69
N ASP A 55 -3.28 17.35 6.69
CA ASP A 55 -3.55 17.07 5.29
C ASP A 55 -3.09 15.65 4.92
N TYR A 56 -4.04 14.71 4.91
CA TYR A 56 -3.82 13.33 4.51
C TYR A 56 -3.73 13.12 2.98
N SER A 57 -3.71 14.19 2.16
CA SER A 57 -3.54 14.08 0.70
C SER A 57 -2.26 13.33 0.29
N SER A 58 -1.24 13.35 1.16
CA SER A 58 0.01 12.61 0.98
C SER A 58 -0.18 11.08 1.08
N TYR A 59 -1.14 10.60 1.87
CA TYR A 59 -1.46 9.17 1.99
C TYR A 59 -2.11 8.63 0.73
N GLN A 60 -2.95 9.43 0.06
CA GLN A 60 -3.54 9.01 -1.22
C GLN A 60 -2.43 8.71 -2.24
N LYS A 61 -1.38 9.53 -2.30
CA LYS A 61 -0.23 9.27 -3.19
C LYS A 61 0.50 7.97 -2.85
N VAL A 62 0.58 7.59 -1.57
CA VAL A 62 1.14 6.29 -1.16
C VAL A 62 0.25 5.16 -1.65
N ILE A 63 -1.06 5.26 -1.40
CA ILE A 63 -2.07 4.30 -1.83
C ILE A 63 -2.00 4.10 -3.35
N ASP A 64 -1.98 5.20 -4.12
CA ASP A 64 -1.89 5.16 -5.59
C ASP A 64 -0.65 4.42 -6.08
N ARG A 65 0.53 4.66 -5.47
CA ARG A 65 1.78 3.95 -5.81
C ARG A 65 1.68 2.46 -5.53
N TYR A 66 1.08 2.09 -4.40
CA TYR A 66 0.83 0.68 -4.06
C TYR A 66 -0.15 0.02 -5.03
N GLN A 67 -1.25 0.69 -5.37
CA GLN A 67 -2.23 0.20 -6.33
C GLN A 67 -1.64 0.04 -7.74
N ALA A 68 -0.84 0.99 -8.19
CA ALA A 68 -0.12 0.91 -9.47
C ALA A 68 0.93 -0.21 -9.49
N SER A 69 1.44 -0.61 -8.32
CA SER A 69 2.46 -1.66 -8.17
C SER A 69 1.87 -3.07 -8.03
N LEU A 70 0.55 -3.21 -7.95
CA LEU A 70 -0.09 -4.51 -7.81
C LEU A 70 0.11 -5.39 -9.06
N GLY A 71 0.59 -6.62 -8.83
CA GLY A 71 0.83 -7.62 -9.87
C GLY A 71 2.16 -7.44 -10.65
N LEU A 72 2.98 -6.46 -10.27
CA LEU A 72 4.34 -6.32 -10.80
C LEU A 72 5.25 -7.44 -10.33
N GLU A 73 6.26 -7.76 -11.13
CA GLU A 73 7.38 -8.63 -10.74
C GLU A 73 8.28 -7.94 -9.73
N LEU A 74 9.00 -8.71 -8.91
CA LEU A 74 9.89 -8.17 -7.87
C LEU A 74 10.93 -7.18 -8.43
N SER A 75 11.48 -7.44 -9.62
CA SER A 75 12.46 -6.58 -10.29
C SER A 75 11.88 -5.25 -10.79
N ALA A 76 10.56 -5.17 -10.97
CA ALA A 76 9.86 -3.98 -11.42
C ALA A 76 9.38 -3.09 -10.26
N LEU A 77 9.40 -3.60 -9.01
CA LEU A 77 9.02 -2.81 -7.85
C LEU A 77 10.10 -1.79 -7.49
N ASN A 78 9.71 -0.51 -7.41
CA ASN A 78 10.56 0.51 -6.81
C ASN A 78 10.50 0.39 -5.29
N ARG A 79 11.54 -0.21 -4.70
CA ARG A 79 11.61 -0.42 -3.25
C ARG A 79 11.59 0.87 -2.44
N ASP A 80 12.05 1.99 -3.01
CA ASP A 80 12.04 3.27 -2.31
C ASP A 80 10.61 3.82 -2.15
N GLU A 81 9.68 3.34 -2.97
CA GLU A 81 8.29 3.82 -3.01
C GLU A 81 7.29 2.85 -2.37
N VAL A 82 7.51 1.54 -2.52
CA VAL A 82 6.61 0.48 -2.03
C VAL A 82 7.40 -0.67 -1.37
N SER A 83 6.74 -1.47 -0.54
CA SER A 83 7.34 -2.69 0.01
C SER A 83 7.54 -3.73 -1.10
N SER A 84 8.72 -4.35 -1.12
CA SER A 84 9.02 -5.47 -2.00
C SER A 84 8.16 -6.70 -1.71
N LEU A 85 7.60 -6.80 -0.50
CA LEU A 85 6.69 -7.89 -0.12
C LEU A 85 5.37 -7.85 -0.87
N LEU A 86 5.02 -6.71 -1.50
CA LEU A 86 3.83 -6.60 -2.36
C LEU A 86 3.84 -7.64 -3.50
N TYR A 87 5.03 -8.02 -4.00
CA TYR A 87 5.22 -9.11 -4.97
C TYR A 87 4.64 -10.46 -4.48
N GLY A 88 4.54 -10.64 -3.16
CA GLY A 88 4.00 -11.85 -2.54
C GLY A 88 2.59 -12.20 -3.02
N ILE A 89 1.75 -11.22 -3.36
CA ILE A 89 0.40 -11.46 -3.90
C ILE A 89 0.45 -12.26 -5.20
N LYS A 90 1.42 -11.93 -6.07
CA LYS A 90 1.61 -12.62 -7.35
C LYS A 90 2.30 -13.97 -7.17
N GLN A 91 3.34 -14.01 -6.33
CA GLN A 91 4.19 -15.19 -6.16
C GLN A 91 3.53 -16.29 -5.34
N TYR A 92 2.70 -15.92 -4.37
CA TYR A 92 2.06 -16.81 -3.40
C TYR A 92 0.55 -16.53 -3.28
N PRO A 93 -0.22 -16.64 -4.37
CA PRO A 93 -1.65 -16.27 -4.40
C PRO A 93 -2.54 -17.18 -3.54
N THR A 94 -2.03 -18.33 -3.09
CA THR A 94 -2.70 -19.22 -2.13
C THR A 94 -2.45 -18.85 -0.68
N VAL A 95 -1.45 -18.01 -0.40
CA VAL A 95 -1.09 -17.54 0.94
C VAL A 95 -1.66 -16.16 1.19
N TYR A 96 -1.43 -15.24 0.25
CA TYR A 96 -1.90 -13.86 0.35
C TYR A 96 -3.17 -13.66 -0.46
N THR A 97 -4.22 -13.20 0.22
CA THR A 97 -5.55 -12.97 -0.38
C THR A 97 -5.74 -11.54 -0.89
N GLY A 98 -4.78 -10.64 -0.60
CA GLY A 98 -4.73 -9.28 -1.13
C GLY A 98 -3.81 -8.37 -0.31
N ALA A 99 -3.62 -7.14 -0.79
CA ALA A 99 -3.06 -6.04 -0.02
C ALA A 99 -4.17 -5.08 0.41
N TYR A 100 -3.98 -4.49 1.58
CA TYR A 100 -4.95 -3.63 2.23
C TYR A 100 -4.25 -2.44 2.89
N TYR A 101 -4.99 -1.36 3.09
CA TYR A 101 -4.54 -0.23 3.89
C TYR A 101 -5.58 0.15 4.94
N VAL A 102 -5.13 0.82 5.99
CA VAL A 102 -5.97 1.44 7.01
C VAL A 102 -5.30 2.71 7.51
N GLN A 103 -6.11 3.70 7.86
CA GLN A 103 -5.67 4.88 8.61
C GLN A 103 -6.14 4.71 10.05
N ASN A 104 -5.21 4.78 11.00
CA ASN A 104 -5.52 4.66 12.42
C ASN A 104 -4.39 5.27 13.26
N ASP A 105 -4.73 6.10 14.24
CA ASP A 105 -3.84 6.62 15.28
C ASP A 105 -3.34 5.47 16.18
N PHE A 106 -2.22 4.86 15.79
CA PHE A 106 -1.60 3.76 16.49
C PHE A 106 -0.76 4.28 17.66
N ASP A 107 -0.06 5.41 17.51
CA ASP A 107 0.87 5.92 18.52
C ASP A 107 0.24 6.86 19.57
N LYS A 108 -1.04 7.18 19.40
CA LYS A 108 -1.89 7.98 20.31
C LYS A 108 -1.45 9.44 20.38
N ASP A 109 -0.88 9.97 19.31
CA ASP A 109 -0.50 11.38 19.22
C ASP A 109 -1.58 12.28 18.59
N GLY A 110 -2.66 11.68 18.06
CA GLY A 110 -3.78 12.36 17.42
C GLY A 110 -3.64 12.52 15.90
N VAL A 111 -2.58 11.99 15.30
CA VAL A 111 -2.40 11.83 13.86
C VAL A 111 -2.67 10.37 13.50
N ASP A 112 -3.48 10.11 12.48
CA ASP A 112 -3.69 8.75 12.01
C ASP A 112 -2.47 8.30 11.20
N GLU A 113 -1.91 7.13 11.47
CA GLU A 113 -0.92 6.50 10.59
C GLU A 113 -1.60 5.77 9.43
N LEU A 114 -0.97 5.82 8.26
CA LEU A 114 -1.29 4.92 7.15
C LEU A 114 -0.50 3.61 7.30
N ALA A 115 -1.18 2.53 7.67
CA ALA A 115 -0.62 1.18 7.68
C ALA A 115 -1.00 0.43 6.41
N LEU A 116 -0.04 -0.31 5.84
CA LEU A 116 -0.27 -1.21 4.71
C LEU A 116 0.04 -2.65 5.12
N ALA A 117 -0.81 -3.57 4.69
CA ALA A 117 -0.72 -4.97 5.08
C ALA A 117 -1.02 -5.93 3.92
N LEU A 118 -0.42 -7.12 3.98
CA LEU A 118 -0.91 -8.27 3.26
C LEU A 118 -1.91 -9.03 4.13
N SER A 119 -3.03 -9.43 3.57
CA SER A 119 -3.95 -10.35 4.24
C SER A 119 -3.55 -11.78 3.91
N THR A 120 -3.54 -12.62 4.94
CA THR A 120 -3.53 -14.08 4.81
C THR A 120 -4.94 -14.63 5.08
N SER A 121 -5.10 -15.95 5.19
CA SER A 121 -6.36 -16.58 5.62
C SER A 121 -6.72 -16.33 7.09
N SER A 122 -5.79 -15.83 7.91
CA SER A 122 -5.97 -15.75 9.37
C SER A 122 -5.59 -14.41 10.00
N GLN A 123 -4.84 -13.56 9.30
CA GLN A 123 -4.34 -12.30 9.86
C GLN A 123 -3.91 -11.31 8.77
N PHE A 124 -3.86 -10.04 9.16
CA PHE A 124 -3.15 -8.98 8.44
C PHE A 124 -1.70 -8.92 8.92
N VAL A 125 -0.75 -8.86 7.98
CA VAL A 125 0.68 -8.71 8.25
C VAL A 125 1.12 -7.35 7.73
N LEU A 126 1.57 -6.46 8.61
CA LEU A 126 2.06 -5.15 8.21
C LEU A 126 3.32 -5.30 7.34
N ILE A 127 3.32 -4.59 6.22
CA ILE A 127 4.45 -4.50 5.28
C ILE A 127 4.99 -3.07 5.15
N ASP A 128 4.22 -2.08 5.62
CA ASP A 128 4.63 -0.69 5.64
C ASP A 128 3.85 0.14 6.66
N LEU A 129 4.41 1.28 7.03
CA LEU A 129 3.80 2.22 7.98
C LEU A 129 4.29 3.65 7.72
N TYR A 130 3.34 4.57 7.56
CA TYR A 130 3.61 5.99 7.33
C TYR A 130 2.88 6.85 8.36
N THR A 131 3.49 7.98 8.71
CA THR A 131 2.85 9.05 9.50
C THR A 131 3.05 10.40 8.80
N VAL A 132 2.34 11.45 9.23
CA VAL A 132 2.59 12.83 8.83
C VAL A 132 3.29 13.55 9.97
N GLY A 133 4.53 14.01 9.74
CA GLY A 133 5.31 14.72 10.75
C GLY A 133 4.72 16.08 11.12
N ASN A 134 5.23 16.67 12.19
CA ASN A 134 4.83 18.01 12.68
C ASN A 134 5.00 19.13 11.63
N ASP A 135 5.87 18.93 10.65
CA ASP A 135 6.11 19.85 9.53
C ASP A 135 5.21 19.58 8.31
N GLY A 136 4.27 18.63 8.41
CA GLY A 136 3.38 18.20 7.34
C GLY A 136 4.03 17.24 6.34
N GLN A 137 5.29 16.84 6.55
CA GLN A 137 5.97 15.93 5.63
C GLN A 137 5.55 14.48 5.88
N LEU A 138 5.38 13.74 4.78
CA LEU A 138 5.14 12.30 4.83
C LEU A 138 6.41 11.58 5.29
N ILE A 139 6.29 10.75 6.32
CA ILE A 139 7.39 9.98 6.89
C ILE A 139 7.05 8.49 6.79
N ARG A 140 7.96 7.69 6.23
CA ARG A 140 7.88 6.22 6.24
C ARG A 140 8.62 5.68 7.47
N LEU A 141 7.86 5.30 8.50
CA LEU A 141 8.41 4.99 9.82
C LEU A 141 9.36 3.78 9.86
N VAL A 142 9.18 2.87 8.90
CA VAL A 142 9.90 1.59 8.84
C VAL A 142 11.18 1.62 8.00
N ASP A 143 11.52 2.75 7.38
CA ASP A 143 12.72 2.86 6.53
C ASP A 143 14.01 2.55 7.29
N GLN A 144 14.09 2.93 8.56
CA GLN A 144 15.25 2.61 9.39
C GLN A 144 15.50 1.09 9.51
N PHE A 145 14.45 0.27 9.48
CA PHE A 145 14.58 -1.18 9.50
C PHE A 145 15.02 -1.70 8.13
N ARG A 146 14.46 -1.13 7.06
CA ARG A 146 14.78 -1.49 5.67
C ARG A 146 16.24 -1.20 5.28
N GLN A 147 16.83 -0.17 5.87
CA GLN A 147 18.24 0.19 5.64
C GLN A 147 19.22 -0.69 6.43
N GLN A 148 18.76 -1.28 7.55
CA GLN A 148 19.60 -2.06 8.47
C GLN A 148 19.37 -3.57 8.38
N GLY A 149 18.33 -4.01 7.67
CA GLY A 149 17.89 -5.41 7.62
C GLY A 149 16.74 -5.65 6.65
N PRO A 150 16.05 -6.79 6.77
CA PRO A 150 14.88 -7.11 5.94
C PRO A 150 13.74 -6.11 6.20
N GLU A 151 12.88 -5.92 5.20
CA GLU A 151 11.64 -5.16 5.36
C GLU A 151 10.72 -5.84 6.40
N ILE A 152 9.86 -5.04 7.05
CA ILE A 152 8.84 -5.61 7.94
C ILE A 152 7.88 -6.52 7.17
N GLY A 153 7.45 -7.60 7.81
CA GLY A 153 6.62 -8.65 7.23
C GLY A 153 6.66 -9.91 8.12
N GLU A 154 6.29 -11.08 7.60
CA GLU A 154 6.20 -12.31 8.41
C GLU A 154 7.49 -12.73 9.13
N LYS A 155 8.66 -12.34 8.60
CA LYS A 155 9.98 -12.66 9.19
C LYS A 155 10.50 -11.60 10.15
N VAL A 156 9.96 -10.39 10.03
CA VAL A 156 10.36 -9.18 10.75
C VAL A 156 9.06 -8.47 11.12
N THR A 157 8.36 -9.00 12.11
CA THR A 157 6.97 -8.61 12.38
C THR A 157 6.94 -7.38 13.27
N LEU A 158 6.20 -6.36 12.83
CA LEU A 158 5.95 -5.15 13.61
C LEU A 158 4.50 -5.15 14.12
N TRP A 159 4.31 -4.99 15.42
CA TRP A 159 3.00 -4.87 16.05
C TRP A 159 2.84 -3.51 16.72
N PRO A 160 1.83 -2.72 16.33
CA PRO A 160 1.35 -1.61 17.16
C PRO A 160 0.80 -2.14 18.49
N LEU A 161 1.08 -1.44 19.58
CA LEU A 161 0.59 -1.75 20.92
C LEU A 161 -0.42 -0.71 21.39
N GLU A 162 -1.33 -1.08 22.28
CA GLU A 162 -2.42 -0.20 22.75
C GLU A 162 -1.92 1.05 23.51
N ASP A 163 -0.67 1.05 23.99
CA ASP A 163 -0.05 2.18 24.69
C ASP A 163 0.67 3.19 23.77
N GLY A 164 0.55 3.02 22.45
CA GLY A 164 1.17 3.89 21.45
C GLY A 164 2.61 3.53 21.10
N SER A 165 3.12 2.40 21.58
CA SER A 165 4.44 1.89 21.20
C SER A 165 4.35 0.80 20.12
N TYR A 166 5.50 0.42 19.57
CA TYR A 166 5.60 -0.59 18.52
C TYR A 166 6.58 -1.69 18.92
N SER A 167 6.17 -2.95 18.81
CA SER A 167 7.02 -4.11 19.07
C SER A 167 7.47 -4.75 17.76
N LEU A 168 8.78 -4.80 17.53
CA LEU A 168 9.39 -5.47 16.40
C LEU A 168 10.00 -6.80 16.85
N GLU A 169 9.64 -7.91 16.20
CA GLU A 169 10.29 -9.20 16.39
C GLU A 169 11.04 -9.63 15.13
N THR A 170 12.32 -9.94 15.32
CA THR A 170 13.16 -10.54 14.28
C THR A 170 13.82 -11.79 14.84
N ALA A 171 13.47 -12.96 14.30
CA ALA A 171 14.03 -14.25 14.68
C ALA A 171 14.02 -14.48 16.21
N GLY A 172 12.89 -14.21 16.88
CA GLY A 172 12.72 -14.36 18.32
C GLY A 172 13.38 -13.28 19.20
N SER A 173 14.04 -12.28 18.61
CA SER A 173 14.55 -11.12 19.34
C SER A 173 13.58 -9.94 19.21
N PHE A 174 13.29 -9.27 20.33
CA PHE A 174 12.32 -8.20 20.40
C PHE A 174 12.97 -6.84 20.61
N ARG A 175 12.44 -5.83 19.93
CA ARG A 175 12.77 -4.42 20.13
C ARG A 175 11.48 -3.62 20.23
N ASN A 176 11.34 -2.81 21.28
CA ASN A 176 10.21 -1.89 21.41
C ASN A 176 10.63 -0.48 21.04
N TYR A 177 9.80 0.19 20.27
CA TYR A 177 10.02 1.52 19.77
C TYR A 177 8.86 2.45 20.12
N LYS A 178 9.13 3.75 20.12
CA LYS A 178 8.10 4.78 20.18
C LYS A 178 8.38 5.84 19.11
N TYR A 179 7.34 6.38 18.48
CA TYR A 179 7.51 7.50 17.57
C TYR A 179 7.99 8.73 18.34
N ASP A 180 9.06 9.35 17.85
CA ASP A 180 9.54 10.64 18.30
C ASP A 180 9.25 11.66 17.20
N SER A 181 8.20 12.46 17.42
CA SER A 181 7.76 13.47 16.46
C SER A 181 8.72 14.65 16.30
N THR A 182 9.69 14.81 17.20
CA THR A 182 10.79 15.79 17.03
C THR A 182 11.87 15.23 16.11
N ALA A 183 12.21 13.94 16.26
CA ALA A 183 13.18 13.28 15.40
C ALA A 183 12.59 12.83 14.05
N GLY A 184 11.26 12.71 13.95
CA GLY A 184 10.57 12.22 12.76
C GLY A 184 10.84 10.73 12.50
N GLN A 185 11.06 9.93 13.56
CA GLN A 185 11.39 8.51 13.42
C GLN A 185 11.00 7.70 14.66
N LEU A 186 10.91 6.38 14.51
CA LEU A 186 10.81 5.48 15.66
C LEU A 186 12.14 5.45 16.43
N THR A 187 12.09 5.52 17.76
CA THR A 187 13.25 5.49 18.65
C THR A 187 13.18 4.27 19.57
N LEU A 188 14.30 3.55 19.69
CA LEU A 188 14.40 2.33 20.48
C LEU A 188 14.23 2.65 21.97
N GLN A 189 13.30 1.96 22.62
CA GLN A 189 13.04 2.08 24.06
C GLN A 189 13.68 0.94 24.85
N ALA A 190 13.56 -0.29 24.34
CA ALA A 190 14.09 -1.48 24.98
C ALA A 190 14.29 -2.62 23.97
N GLU A 191 15.18 -3.55 24.27
CA GLU A 191 15.37 -4.78 23.49
C GLU A 191 15.65 -5.99 24.39
N GLY A 192 15.34 -7.20 23.91
CA GLY A 192 15.54 -8.43 24.66
C GLY A 192 15.13 -9.70 23.92
N ALA A 193 15.42 -10.86 24.54
CA ALA A 193 15.05 -12.18 24.01
C ALA A 193 13.56 -12.54 24.26
N THR A 194 12.84 -11.71 25.00
CA THR A 194 11.39 -11.74 25.21
C THR A 194 10.86 -10.33 24.98
N ASN A 195 9.60 -10.17 24.61
CA ASN A 195 9.01 -8.84 24.43
C ASN A 195 9.16 -8.01 25.72
N PRO A 196 9.94 -6.91 25.72
CA PRO A 196 10.13 -6.10 26.93
C PRO A 196 8.94 -5.19 27.26
N SER A 197 7.92 -5.10 26.39
CA SER A 197 6.68 -4.38 26.69
C SER A 197 5.65 -5.29 27.37
N SER A 198 4.86 -4.70 28.27
CA SER A 198 3.70 -5.34 28.90
C SER A 198 2.38 -4.91 28.26
N ALA A 199 2.42 -3.99 27.28
CA ALA A 199 1.25 -3.53 26.57
C ALA A 199 0.69 -4.62 25.65
N THR A 200 -0.63 -4.60 25.51
CA THR A 200 -1.41 -5.45 24.63
C THR A 200 -1.17 -5.06 23.17
N VAL A 201 -1.11 -6.07 22.29
CA VAL A 201 -1.03 -5.86 20.84
C VAL A 201 -2.38 -5.38 20.33
N VAL A 202 -2.37 -4.39 19.44
CA VAL A 202 -3.59 -3.94 18.74
C VAL A 202 -4.10 -5.08 17.86
N ASP A 203 -5.36 -5.47 18.04
CA ASP A 203 -6.01 -6.47 17.20
C ASP A 203 -6.34 -5.88 15.81
N LEU A 204 -5.43 -6.07 14.87
CA LEU A 204 -5.56 -5.59 13.50
C LEU A 204 -6.82 -6.13 12.80
N SER A 205 -7.39 -7.26 13.23
CA SER A 205 -8.60 -7.83 12.59
C SER A 205 -9.87 -7.01 12.86
N THR A 206 -9.85 -6.15 13.89
CA THR A 206 -10.98 -5.30 14.27
C THR A 206 -11.04 -3.98 13.48
N LEU A 207 -10.01 -3.67 12.71
CA LEU A 207 -9.91 -2.42 11.95
C LEU A 207 -10.67 -2.50 10.62
N SER A 208 -11.14 -1.35 10.14
CA SER A 208 -11.86 -1.21 8.87
C SER A 208 -10.89 -1.12 7.68
N TRP A 209 -10.25 -2.23 7.34
CA TRP A 209 -9.32 -2.31 6.22
C TRP A 209 -9.99 -2.06 4.87
N THR A 210 -9.33 -1.27 4.03
CA THR A 210 -9.71 -1.08 2.63
C THR A 210 -8.78 -1.86 1.73
N LYS A 211 -9.34 -2.66 0.82
CA LYS A 211 -8.57 -3.45 -0.14
C LYS A 211 -7.92 -2.52 -1.17
N LEU A 212 -6.64 -2.72 -1.42
CA LEU A 212 -5.96 -2.10 -2.54
C LEU A 212 -6.39 -2.84 -3.82
N GLU A 213 -6.99 -2.11 -4.73
CA GLU A 213 -7.34 -2.63 -6.05
C GLU A 213 -6.33 -2.14 -7.08
N LYS A 214 -6.03 -2.97 -8.08
CA LYS A 214 -5.15 -2.56 -9.18
C LYS A 214 -5.81 -1.39 -9.90
N VAL A 215 -5.22 -0.21 -9.78
CA VAL A 215 -5.65 0.94 -10.58
C VAL A 215 -5.10 0.70 -11.97
N VAL A 216 -5.97 0.27 -12.86
CA VAL A 216 -5.70 0.32 -14.28
C VAL A 216 -5.74 1.79 -14.62
N ALA A 217 -4.56 2.41 -14.70
CA ALA A 217 -4.46 3.81 -15.07
C ALA A 217 -5.07 3.99 -16.45
N VAL A 218 -6.33 4.41 -16.52
CA VAL A 218 -6.84 5.08 -17.71
C VAL A 218 -5.99 6.33 -17.84
N GLN A 219 -4.99 6.31 -18.72
CA GLN A 219 -4.19 7.50 -18.99
C GLN A 219 -5.15 8.63 -19.39
N GLU A 220 -5.28 9.66 -18.54
CA GLU A 220 -6.26 10.75 -18.70
C GLU A 220 -6.00 11.68 -19.92
N ASN A 221 -5.02 11.38 -20.77
CA ASN A 221 -4.77 12.11 -22.01
C ASN A 221 -5.28 11.35 -23.24
N THR A 222 -6.48 10.77 -23.18
CA THR A 222 -7.07 10.11 -24.35
C THR A 222 -8.26 10.92 -24.85
N SER A 223 -8.11 11.52 -26.04
CA SER A 223 -9.22 12.14 -26.78
C SER A 223 -10.18 11.11 -27.38
N ALA A 224 -10.00 9.83 -27.03
CA ALA A 224 -10.79 8.73 -27.55
C ALA A 224 -12.21 8.78 -26.94
N PRO A 225 -13.26 8.51 -27.74
CA PRO A 225 -14.62 8.41 -27.21
C PRO A 225 -14.73 7.36 -26.11
N THR A 226 -15.44 7.66 -25.02
CA THR A 226 -15.64 6.70 -23.93
C THR A 226 -16.43 5.47 -24.39
N ILE A 227 -16.00 4.28 -23.97
CA ILE A 227 -16.74 3.02 -24.18
C ILE A 227 -17.61 2.76 -22.95
N ASP A 228 -18.89 2.44 -23.16
CA ASP A 228 -19.77 1.99 -22.08
C ASP A 228 -19.59 0.49 -21.85
N MET A 229 -18.74 0.13 -20.89
CA MET A 229 -18.41 -1.27 -20.58
C MET A 229 -19.61 -2.03 -20.03
N GLN A 230 -20.49 -1.36 -19.26
CA GLN A 230 -21.69 -2.00 -18.71
C GLN A 230 -22.78 -2.15 -19.77
N GLY A 231 -22.89 -1.19 -20.69
CA GLY A 231 -23.69 -1.31 -21.91
C GLY A 231 -23.26 -2.53 -22.73
N LEU A 232 -21.96 -2.69 -22.96
CA LEU A 232 -21.41 -3.85 -23.67
C LEU A 232 -21.78 -5.18 -23.02
N LEU A 233 -21.65 -5.28 -21.68
CA LEU A 233 -22.03 -6.49 -20.94
C LEU A 233 -23.55 -6.76 -21.03
N ALA A 234 -24.37 -5.72 -21.16
CA ALA A 234 -25.80 -5.82 -21.38
C ALA A 234 -26.19 -6.08 -22.86
N GLY A 235 -25.23 -6.18 -23.77
CA GLY A 235 -25.44 -6.39 -25.20
C GLY A 235 -25.72 -5.12 -26.01
N ASP A 236 -25.48 -3.94 -25.45
CA ASP A 236 -25.50 -2.66 -26.16
C ASP A 236 -24.11 -2.34 -26.71
N PHE A 237 -23.96 -2.44 -28.04
CA PHE A 237 -22.70 -2.20 -28.74
C PHE A 237 -22.60 -0.81 -29.36
N SER A 238 -23.53 0.10 -29.04
CA SER A 238 -23.61 1.44 -29.63
C SER A 238 -22.31 2.24 -29.50
N THR A 239 -21.59 2.14 -28.39
CA THR A 239 -20.34 2.88 -28.19
C THR A 239 -19.17 2.35 -29.02
N ILE A 240 -19.21 1.08 -29.44
CA ILE A 240 -18.18 0.47 -30.30
C ILE A 240 -18.60 0.36 -31.77
N ALA A 241 -19.85 0.68 -32.10
CA ALA A 241 -20.32 0.68 -33.47
C ALA A 241 -19.47 1.60 -34.37
N GLY A 242 -19.22 1.15 -35.60
CA GLY A 242 -18.38 1.82 -36.58
C GLY A 242 -17.39 0.89 -37.27
N THR A 243 -16.48 1.49 -38.02
CA THR A 243 -15.45 0.78 -38.78
C THR A 243 -14.18 0.67 -37.95
N TRP A 244 -13.57 -0.51 -37.93
CA TRP A 244 -12.35 -0.82 -37.21
C TRP A 244 -11.35 -1.48 -38.15
N ALA A 245 -10.06 -1.15 -38.05
CA ALA A 245 -9.02 -1.77 -38.88
C ALA A 245 -7.76 -2.06 -38.06
N ASN A 246 -7.07 -3.15 -38.39
CA ASN A 246 -5.77 -3.52 -37.80
C ASN A 246 -4.60 -3.27 -38.77
N ALA A 247 -3.36 -3.46 -38.29
CA ALA A 247 -2.16 -3.23 -39.09
C ALA A 247 -1.99 -4.22 -40.26
N LYS A 248 -2.70 -5.35 -40.23
CA LYS A 248 -2.74 -6.35 -41.31
C LYS A 248 -3.72 -6.00 -42.43
N GLY A 249 -4.49 -4.91 -42.29
CA GLY A 249 -5.47 -4.48 -43.28
C GLY A 249 -6.82 -5.19 -43.18
N THR A 250 -7.06 -5.97 -42.11
CA THR A 250 -8.38 -6.52 -41.82
C THR A 250 -9.30 -5.40 -41.33
N VAL A 251 -10.55 -5.41 -41.80
CA VAL A 251 -11.56 -4.40 -41.47
C VAL A 251 -12.80 -5.06 -40.89
N LEU A 252 -13.37 -4.48 -39.83
CA LEU A 252 -14.64 -4.87 -39.22
C LEU A 252 -15.59 -3.68 -39.21
N VAL A 253 -16.84 -3.89 -39.61
CA VAL A 253 -17.90 -2.88 -39.56
C VAL A 253 -18.98 -3.37 -38.58
N ILE A 254 -18.96 -2.82 -37.37
CA ILE A 254 -19.80 -3.24 -36.26
C ILE A 254 -21.02 -2.33 -36.16
N ASP A 255 -22.22 -2.92 -36.07
CA ASP A 255 -23.43 -2.16 -35.78
C ASP A 255 -23.74 -2.09 -34.27
N SER A 256 -24.76 -1.31 -33.89
CA SER A 256 -25.14 -1.13 -32.49
C SER A 256 -25.69 -2.38 -31.80
N SER A 257 -26.02 -3.44 -32.56
CA SER A 257 -26.44 -4.73 -32.03
C SER A 257 -25.29 -5.72 -31.84
N GLY A 258 -24.07 -5.34 -32.21
CA GLY A 258 -22.89 -6.19 -32.13
C GLY A 258 -22.69 -7.06 -33.36
N LYS A 259 -23.44 -6.86 -34.45
CA LYS A 259 -23.25 -7.60 -35.70
C LYS A 259 -22.08 -7.00 -36.48
N VAL A 260 -21.22 -7.86 -37.02
CA VAL A 260 -20.19 -7.47 -37.99
C VAL A 260 -20.78 -7.57 -39.38
N THR A 261 -21.10 -6.42 -39.97
CA THR A 261 -21.93 -6.32 -41.18
C THR A 261 -21.20 -6.59 -42.50
N ASN A 262 -19.87 -6.51 -42.50
CA ASN A 262 -19.03 -6.82 -43.66
C ASN A 262 -18.53 -8.27 -43.68
N GLU A 263 -19.00 -9.09 -42.74
CA GLU A 263 -18.73 -10.53 -42.63
C GLU A 263 -20.07 -11.26 -42.51
N GLU A 264 -20.20 -12.44 -43.11
CA GLU A 264 -21.44 -13.22 -43.07
C GLU A 264 -21.55 -14.01 -41.77
N ASP A 265 -22.73 -14.02 -41.15
CA ASP A 265 -23.02 -14.74 -39.90
C ASP A 265 -22.01 -14.45 -38.77
N SER A 266 -21.64 -13.18 -38.61
CA SER A 266 -20.68 -12.73 -37.61
C SER A 266 -21.28 -11.76 -36.58
N ASP A 267 -21.11 -12.08 -35.30
CA ASP A 267 -21.59 -11.27 -34.17
C ASP A 267 -20.58 -11.24 -33.01
N LEU A 268 -20.75 -10.24 -32.16
CA LEU A 268 -19.97 -10.03 -30.95
C LEU A 268 -20.83 -10.35 -29.74
N THR A 269 -20.22 -11.01 -28.76
CA THR A 269 -20.80 -11.25 -27.45
C THR A 269 -19.81 -10.82 -26.38
N ILE A 270 -20.31 -10.27 -25.27
CA ILE A 270 -19.53 -9.93 -24.08
C ILE A 270 -20.06 -10.78 -22.92
N ARG A 271 -19.14 -11.37 -22.15
CA ARG A 271 -19.48 -12.30 -21.06
C ARG A 271 -19.15 -11.73 -19.70
N GLU A 272 -18.06 -10.97 -19.63
CA GLU A 272 -17.57 -10.38 -18.38
C GLU A 272 -16.72 -9.15 -18.66
N ILE A 273 -16.52 -8.34 -17.62
CA ILE A 273 -15.50 -7.31 -17.57
C ILE A 273 -14.45 -7.80 -16.56
N ASP A 274 -13.19 -7.87 -16.99
CA ASP A 274 -12.13 -8.36 -16.12
C ASP A 274 -11.71 -7.29 -15.08
N SER A 275 -10.82 -7.68 -14.17
CA SER A 275 -10.30 -6.78 -13.13
C SER A 275 -9.51 -5.60 -13.72
N ASN A 276 -9.12 -5.67 -14.99
CA ASN A 276 -8.42 -4.59 -15.67
C ASN A 276 -9.38 -3.65 -16.43
N GLY A 277 -10.70 -3.83 -16.31
CA GLY A 277 -11.66 -3.03 -17.05
C GLY A 277 -11.65 -3.32 -18.54
N ILE A 278 -11.30 -4.54 -18.95
CA ILE A 278 -11.38 -5.02 -20.34
C ILE A 278 -12.64 -5.87 -20.48
N ALA A 279 -13.45 -5.61 -21.51
CA ALA A 279 -14.59 -6.47 -21.80
C ALA A 279 -14.09 -7.73 -22.51
N VAL A 280 -14.46 -8.91 -22.00
CA VAL A 280 -14.05 -10.20 -22.55
C VAL A 280 -15.28 -10.95 -23.05
N GLY A 281 -15.16 -11.53 -24.24
CA GLY A 281 -16.23 -12.30 -24.83
C GLY A 281 -15.81 -13.05 -26.09
N GLY A 282 -16.72 -13.15 -27.06
CA GLY A 282 -16.51 -13.92 -28.27
C GLY A 282 -16.87 -13.15 -29.54
N TYR A 283 -16.09 -13.40 -30.59
CA TYR A 283 -16.44 -13.10 -31.96
C TYR A 283 -16.84 -14.41 -32.65
N SER A 284 -18.07 -14.52 -33.12
CA SER A 284 -18.55 -15.63 -33.93
C SER A 284 -18.38 -15.31 -35.41
N PHE A 285 -18.15 -16.33 -36.23
CA PHE A 285 -18.22 -16.26 -37.68
C PHE A 285 -18.69 -17.62 -38.23
N GLY A 286 -19.98 -17.73 -38.51
CA GLY A 286 -20.63 -19.00 -38.85
C GLY A 286 -20.51 -20.04 -37.72
N MET A 287 -19.89 -21.20 -38.01
CA MET A 287 -19.69 -22.27 -37.02
C MET A 287 -18.42 -22.10 -36.15
N TYR A 288 -17.63 -21.06 -36.43
CA TYR A 288 -16.34 -20.83 -35.78
C TYR A 288 -16.42 -19.62 -34.85
N GLY A 289 -15.39 -19.44 -34.04
CA GLY A 289 -15.26 -18.24 -33.22
C GLY A 289 -13.85 -18.01 -32.71
N ALA A 290 -13.65 -16.83 -32.13
CA ALA A 290 -12.43 -16.39 -31.50
C ALA A 290 -12.75 -15.63 -30.20
N GLY A 291 -11.77 -15.52 -29.32
CA GLY A 291 -11.88 -14.65 -28.14
C GLY A 291 -11.89 -13.19 -28.59
N LEU A 292 -12.78 -12.39 -28.00
CA LEU A 292 -12.86 -10.95 -28.20
C LEU A 292 -12.44 -10.25 -26.91
N ARG A 293 -11.62 -9.20 -27.05
CA ARG A 293 -11.35 -8.22 -26.01
C ARG A 293 -11.68 -6.82 -26.52
N VAL A 294 -12.44 -6.06 -25.73
CA VAL A 294 -12.66 -4.63 -25.93
C VAL A 294 -11.85 -3.89 -24.87
N ILE A 295 -10.81 -3.20 -25.32
CA ILE A 295 -9.85 -2.53 -24.45
C ILE A 295 -10.06 -1.01 -24.59
N PRO A 296 -10.51 -0.32 -23.53
CA PRO A 296 -10.63 1.13 -23.59
C PRO A 296 -9.25 1.80 -23.65
N ALA A 297 -9.24 3.04 -24.11
CA ALA A 297 -8.06 3.88 -24.10
C ALA A 297 -7.48 3.99 -22.67
N GLY A 298 -6.16 4.01 -22.56
CA GLY A 298 -5.40 4.01 -21.32
C GLY A 298 -5.12 2.63 -20.72
N VAL A 299 -5.90 1.60 -21.05
CA VAL A 299 -5.78 0.27 -20.41
C VAL A 299 -4.80 -0.64 -21.15
N ALA A 300 -3.71 -1.09 -20.54
CA ALA A 300 -2.75 -1.99 -21.19
C ALA A 300 -3.25 -3.44 -21.27
N ILE A 301 -2.90 -4.15 -22.35
CA ILE A 301 -3.07 -5.61 -22.47
C ILE A 301 -2.01 -6.32 -21.63
N GLU A 302 -2.44 -7.25 -20.77
CA GLU A 302 -1.51 -8.04 -19.96
C GLU A 302 -1.06 -9.33 -20.65
N PHE A 303 0.25 -9.54 -20.69
CA PHE A 303 0.88 -10.74 -21.25
C PHE A 303 1.35 -11.68 -20.14
N THR A 304 0.43 -12.32 -19.42
CA THR A 304 0.74 -13.10 -18.20
C THR A 304 1.75 -14.24 -18.43
N TYR A 305 1.82 -14.81 -19.63
CA TYR A 305 2.71 -15.92 -19.95
C TYR A 305 4.12 -15.49 -20.35
N THR A 306 4.28 -14.32 -20.95
CA THR A 306 5.57 -13.83 -21.47
C THR A 306 6.15 -12.70 -20.64
N GLY A 307 5.32 -11.99 -19.86
CA GLY A 307 5.71 -10.80 -19.09
C GLY A 307 6.00 -9.58 -19.97
N GLU A 308 5.62 -9.62 -21.24
CA GLU A 308 5.89 -8.54 -22.20
C GLU A 308 4.99 -7.32 -21.95
N THR A 309 5.47 -6.16 -22.36
CA THR A 309 4.73 -4.90 -22.31
C THR A 309 3.84 -4.76 -23.54
N ASP A 310 2.65 -4.20 -23.36
CA ASP A 310 1.76 -3.83 -24.46
C ASP A 310 2.43 -2.84 -25.43
N LEU A 311 2.64 -3.26 -26.68
CA LEU A 311 3.23 -2.47 -27.75
C LEU A 311 2.19 -1.76 -28.63
N SER A 312 0.89 -1.96 -28.37
CA SER A 312 -0.18 -1.30 -29.10
C SER A 312 -0.38 0.15 -28.63
N ASP A 313 -1.10 0.96 -29.42
CA ASP A 313 -1.37 2.36 -29.10
C ASP A 313 -2.40 2.44 -27.97
N THR A 314 -1.88 2.48 -26.74
CA THR A 314 -2.69 2.58 -25.51
C THR A 314 -3.48 3.87 -25.41
N THR A 315 -3.21 4.89 -26.24
CA THR A 315 -3.98 6.13 -26.22
C THR A 315 -5.35 6.00 -26.91
N LYS A 316 -5.61 4.86 -27.54
CA LYS A 316 -6.83 4.58 -28.29
C LYS A 316 -7.58 3.39 -27.72
N ASN A 317 -8.90 3.42 -27.96
CA ASN A 317 -9.74 2.24 -27.85
C ASN A 317 -9.29 1.19 -28.86
N ARG A 318 -9.32 -0.07 -28.43
CA ARG A 318 -8.79 -1.20 -29.18
C ARG A 318 -9.74 -2.38 -29.12
N LEU A 319 -9.86 -3.10 -30.23
CA LEU A 319 -10.43 -4.45 -30.24
C LEU A 319 -9.32 -5.44 -30.52
N PHE A 320 -9.33 -6.56 -29.81
CA PHE A 320 -8.40 -7.65 -30.07
C PHE A 320 -9.16 -8.96 -30.19
N ILE A 321 -8.98 -9.64 -31.32
CA ILE A 321 -9.66 -10.89 -31.66
C ILE A 321 -8.58 -11.93 -31.92
N SER A 322 -8.58 -13.04 -31.16
CA SER A 322 -7.58 -14.10 -31.32
C SER A 322 -8.12 -15.46 -30.88
N GLN A 323 -7.60 -16.52 -31.50
CA GLN A 323 -7.81 -17.91 -31.09
C GLN A 323 -6.68 -18.47 -30.22
N GLY A 324 -5.56 -17.74 -30.09
CA GLY A 324 -4.36 -18.19 -29.40
C GLY A 324 -3.71 -17.11 -28.53
N LEU A 325 -2.74 -17.55 -27.74
CA LEU A 325 -1.84 -16.67 -27.01
C LEU A 325 -0.80 -16.13 -27.99
N LEU A 326 -0.69 -14.81 -28.10
CA LEU A 326 0.22 -14.12 -29.01
C LEU A 326 1.25 -13.32 -28.19
N SER A 327 2.44 -13.15 -28.77
CA SER A 327 3.46 -12.23 -28.24
C SER A 327 3.00 -10.77 -28.35
N ALA A 328 3.64 -9.87 -27.61
CA ALA A 328 3.30 -8.44 -27.67
C ALA A 328 3.46 -7.84 -29.08
N GLU A 329 4.44 -8.29 -29.85
CA GLU A 329 4.66 -7.88 -31.23
C GLU A 329 3.53 -8.36 -32.15
N GLU A 330 3.09 -9.60 -32.00
CA GLU A 330 1.96 -10.15 -32.78
C GLU A 330 0.66 -9.42 -32.43
N VAL A 331 0.40 -9.19 -31.14
CA VAL A 331 -0.78 -8.43 -30.69
C VAL A 331 -0.80 -7.02 -31.28
N ALA A 332 0.33 -6.31 -31.28
CA ALA A 332 0.40 -4.96 -31.84
C ALA A 332 -0.03 -4.90 -33.33
N ASN A 333 0.14 -6.00 -34.07
CA ASN A 333 -0.29 -6.10 -35.47
C ASN A 333 -1.75 -6.57 -35.65
N GLU A 334 -2.31 -7.27 -34.66
CA GLU A 334 -3.67 -7.82 -34.71
C GLU A 334 -4.73 -6.89 -34.11
N VAL A 335 -4.32 -5.98 -33.23
CA VAL A 335 -5.22 -5.02 -32.58
C VAL A 335 -5.86 -4.10 -33.61
N PHE A 336 -7.18 -3.98 -33.53
CA PHE A 336 -7.97 -3.07 -34.35
C PHE A 336 -8.17 -1.73 -33.66
N TYR A 337 -8.16 -0.66 -34.46
CA TYR A 337 -8.48 0.70 -34.05
C TYR A 337 -9.66 1.23 -34.84
N LYS A 338 -10.49 2.05 -34.18
CA LYS A 338 -11.62 2.71 -34.84
C LYS A 338 -11.11 3.65 -35.93
N GLN A 339 -11.78 3.63 -37.07
CA GLN A 339 -11.53 4.52 -38.19
C GLN A 339 -12.45 5.74 -38.06
N ASP A 340 -11.89 6.94 -38.29
CA ASP A 340 -12.64 8.20 -38.32
C ASP A 340 -13.47 8.35 -39.60
#